data_AF-A0A946YKT8-F1
#
_entry.id   AF-A0A946YKT8-F1
#
_cell.length_a   1.000
_cell.length_b   1.000
_cell.length_c   1.000
_cell.angle_alpha   90.00
_cell.angle_beta   90.00
_cell.angle_gamma   90.00
#
_symmetry.space_group_name_H-M   'P 1'
#
loop_
_entity.id
_entity.type
_entity.pdbx_description
1 polymer ?
#
loop_
_entity_poly.entity_id
_entity_poly.type
_entity_poly.pdbx_seq_one_letter_code
_entity_poly.pdbx_strand_id
1 'polypeptide(L)'
;AISIGIGVDNTIHYVHRFKREFPSQRNYIKTMYRCHGSIGRAMYYTSITIIFGFSILALSNFKPSIYFGLLTGLAMLSALLGSLLLLPRLLVWLKPLGPERESAVSE
;
A
#
# COMPACT_ATOMS: atom_id res chain seq x y z
N ALA A 1 -8.84 12.57 9.11
CA ALA A 1 -7.58 12.45 9.90
C ALA A 1 -7.11 11.00 10.00
N ILE A 2 -7.89 10.07 10.58
CA ILE A 2 -7.49 8.68 10.80
C ILE A 2 -7.11 7.95 9.49
N SER A 3 -7.98 7.94 8.47
CA SER A 3 -7.70 7.27 7.19
C SER A 3 -6.48 7.84 6.46
N ILE A 4 -6.24 9.14 6.58
CA ILE A 4 -5.06 9.80 5.99
C ILE A 4 -3.80 9.31 6.70
N GLY A 5 -3.81 9.29 8.04
CA GLY A 5 -2.70 8.77 8.84
C GLY A 5 -2.33 7.34 8.46
N ILE A 6 -3.32 6.46 8.32
CA ILE A 6 -3.09 5.06 7.92
C ILE A 6 -2.57 4.96 6.48
N GLY A 7 -3.11 5.75 5.54
CA GLY A 7 -2.62 5.76 4.15
C GLY A 7 -1.18 6.25 4.02
N VAL A 8 -0.80 7.27 4.80
CA VAL A 8 0.58 7.78 4.86
C VAL A 8 1.50 6.73 5.49
N ASP A 9 1.10 6.12 6.60
CA ASP A 9 1.85 5.04 7.26
C ASP A 9 2.13 3.87 6.33
N ASN A 10 1.08 3.37 5.66
CA ASN A 10 1.16 2.35 4.62
C ASN A 10 2.19 2.69 3.53
N THR A 11 2.17 3.94 3.07
CA THR A 11 3.10 4.43 2.05
C THR A 11 4.54 4.46 2.56
N ILE A 12 4.77 4.98 3.77
CA ILE A 12 6.08 5.03 4.41
C ILE A 12 6.65 3.61 4.57
N HIS A 13 5.85 2.68 5.10
CA HIS A 13 6.26 1.29 5.28
C HIS A 13 6.64 0.63 3.95
N TYR A 14 5.85 0.83 2.89
CA TYR A 14 6.12 0.27 1.58
C TYR A 14 7.39 0.86 0.96
N VAL A 15 7.53 2.19 0.92
CA VAL A 15 8.70 2.87 0.36
C VAL A 15 9.96 2.50 1.13
N HIS A 16 9.90 2.48 2.47
CA HIS A 16 11.04 2.10 3.29
C HIS A 16 11.49 0.66 3.02
N ARG A 17 10.54 -0.28 2.90
CA ARG A 17 10.84 -1.68 2.51
C ARG A 17 11.46 -1.74 1.12
N PHE A 18 10.91 -0.99 0.16
CA PHE A 18 11.40 -0.94 -1.21
C PHE A 18 12.85 -0.43 -1.27
N LYS A 19 13.15 0.68 -0.58
CA LYS A 19 14.51 1.24 -0.48
C LYS A 19 15.50 0.26 0.15
N ARG A 20 15.05 -0.56 1.10
CA ARG A 20 15.89 -1.57 1.76
C ARG A 20 16.18 -2.79 0.90
N GLU A 21 15.20 -3.24 0.11
CA GLU A 21 15.34 -4.44 -0.73
C GLU A 21 15.96 -4.14 -2.11
N PHE A 22 15.84 -2.91 -2.61
CA PHE A 22 16.33 -2.52 -3.94
C PHE A 22 17.84 -2.74 -4.14
N PRO A 23 18.74 -2.41 -3.20
CA PRO A 23 20.18 -2.66 -3.36
C PRO A 23 20.54 -4.14 -3.53
N SER A 24 19.74 -5.05 -2.95
CA SER A 24 19.97 -6.50 -3.03
C SER A 24 19.57 -7.10 -4.38
N GLN A 25 18.49 -6.60 -4.99
CA GLN A 25 17.97 -7.10 -6.27
C GLN A 25 18.49 -6.31 -7.48
N ARG A 26 18.72 -4.99 -7.33
CA ARG A 26 19.03 -4.03 -8.40
C ARG A 26 18.08 -4.12 -9.61
N ASN A 27 16.82 -4.45 -9.37
CA ASN A 27 15.75 -4.56 -10.36
C ASN A 27 14.43 -4.13 -9.71
N TYR A 28 13.78 -3.08 -10.23
CA TYR A 28 12.56 -2.49 -9.65
C TYR A 28 11.41 -3.50 -9.63
N ILE A 29 11.22 -4.28 -10.70
CA ILE A 29 10.13 -5.25 -10.82
C ILE A 29 10.31 -6.38 -9.81
N LYS A 30 11.50 -6.98 -9.71
CA LYS A 30 11.79 -8.03 -8.73
C LYS A 30 11.66 -7.51 -7.29
N THR A 31 12.15 -6.30 -7.03
CA THR A 31 12.02 -5.64 -5.72
C THR A 31 10.56 -5.40 -5.37
N MET A 32 9.75 -4.94 -6.33
CA MET A 32 8.31 -4.75 -6.17
C MET A 32 7.63 -6.05 -5.76
N TYR A 33 7.87 -7.16 -6.48
CA TYR A 33 7.26 -8.45 -6.15
C TYR A 33 7.65 -8.94 -4.74
N ARG A 34 8.91 -8.77 -4.32
CA ARG A 34 9.32 -9.09 -2.94
C ARG A 34 8.61 -8.23 -1.91
N CYS A 35 8.51 -6.93 -2.15
CA CYS A 35 7.80 -6.02 -1.24
C CYS A 35 6.32 -6.40 -1.14
N HIS A 36 5.69 -6.73 -2.27
CA HIS A 36 4.30 -7.19 -2.30
C HIS A 36 4.10 -8.47 -1.50
N GLY A 37 5.01 -9.44 -1.66
CA GLY A 37 5.00 -10.71 -0.94
C GLY A 37 5.25 -10.59 0.56
N SER A 38 5.90 -9.52 1.04
CA SER A 38 6.15 -9.30 2.46
C SER A 38 5.26 -8.21 3.06
N ILE A 39 5.58 -6.93 2.82
CA ILE A 39 4.91 -5.81 3.48
C ILE A 39 3.54 -5.56 2.86
N GLY A 40 3.38 -5.83 1.56
CA GLY A 40 2.09 -5.66 0.87
C GLY A 40 1.00 -6.57 1.45
N ARG A 41 1.33 -7.84 1.75
CA ARG A 41 0.41 -8.75 2.45
C ARG A 41 0.06 -8.27 3.85
N ALA A 42 1.06 -7.79 4.61
CA ALA A 42 0.81 -7.26 5.95
C ALA A 42 -0.15 -6.06 5.91
N MET A 43 0.08 -5.11 5.00
CA MET A 43 -0.77 -3.92 4.79
C MET A 43 -2.20 -4.28 4.35
N TYR A 44 -2.34 -5.33 3.53
CA TYR A 44 -3.64 -5.84 3.09
C TYR A 44 -4.47 -6.36 4.27
N TYR A 45 -3.89 -7.22 5.10
CA TYR A 45 -4.62 -7.80 6.25
C TYR A 45 -4.99 -6.74 7.29
N THR A 46 -4.09 -5.80 7.60
CA THR A 46 -4.39 -4.72 8.55
C THR A 46 -5.48 -3.80 8.02
N SER A 47 -5.39 -3.36 6.76
CA SER A 47 -6.36 -2.46 6.15
C SER A 47 -7.75 -3.10 6.07
N ILE A 48 -7.84 -4.38 5.69
CA ILE A 48 -9.11 -5.12 5.67
C ILE A 48 -9.71 -5.25 7.06
N THR A 49 -8.90 -5.60 8.06
CA THR A 49 -9.36 -5.69 9.46
C THR A 49 -9.97 -4.36 9.92
N ILE A 50 -9.32 -3.24 9.58
CA ILE A 50 -9.80 -1.90 9.91
C ILE A 50 -11.10 -1.57 9.15
N ILE A 51 -11.17 -1.88 7.86
CA ILE A 51 -12.39 -1.67 7.05
C ILE A 51 -13.57 -2.42 7.67
N PHE A 52 -13.40 -3.69 8.05
CA PHE A 52 -14.44 -4.45 8.73
C PHE A 52 -14.79 -3.86 10.10
N GLY A 53 -13.80 -3.45 10.88
CA GLY A 53 -14.01 -2.79 12.17
C GLY A 53 -14.87 -1.52 12.07
N PHE A 54 -14.59 -0.66 11.09
CA PHE A 54 -15.42 0.53 10.82
C PHE A 54 -16.76 0.19 10.16
N SER A 55 -16.85 -0.90 9.39
CA SER A 55 -18.10 -1.33 8.75
C SER A 55 -19.17 -1.71 9.78
N ILE A 56 -18.80 -2.16 10.98
CA ILE A 56 -19.76 -2.44 12.07
C ILE A 56 -20.57 -1.18 12.44
N LEU A 57 -19.98 0.02 12.31
CA LEU A 57 -20.68 1.27 12.59
C LEU A 57 -21.83 1.55 11.61
N ALA A 58 -21.82 0.93 10.43
CA ALA A 58 -22.92 1.00 9.48
C ALA A 58 -24.20 0.31 9.97
N LEU A 59 -24.09 -0.58 10.98
CA LEU A 59 -25.24 -1.23 11.62
C LEU A 59 -25.84 -0.37 12.76
N SER A 60 -25.26 0.78 13.07
CA SER A 60 -25.75 1.66 14.14
C SER A 60 -27.06 2.34 13.77
N ASN A 61 -27.93 2.59 14.75
CA ASN A 61 -29.14 3.40 14.58
C ASN A 61 -28.86 4.91 14.50
N PHE A 62 -27.62 5.34 14.78
CA PHE A 62 -27.24 6.74 14.75
C PHE A 62 -26.65 7.12 13.39
N LYS A 63 -27.36 7.97 12.63
CA LYS A 63 -26.98 8.38 11.26
C LYS A 63 -25.52 8.87 11.14
N PRO A 64 -24.98 9.69 12.06
CA PRO A 64 -23.57 10.10 12.01
C PRO A 64 -22.59 8.92 12.07
N SER A 65 -22.87 7.89 12.86
CA SER A 65 -22.02 6.68 12.94
C SER A 65 -22.02 5.90 11.62
N ILE A 66 -23.19 5.79 10.96
CA ILE A 66 -23.31 5.10 9.67
C ILE A 66 -22.45 5.81 8.61
N TYR A 67 -22.61 7.13 8.46
CA TYR A 67 -21.83 7.89 7.49
C TYR A 67 -20.34 7.84 7.79
N PHE A 68 -19.95 7.94 9.05
CA PHE A 68 -18.56 7.83 9.45
C PHE A 68 -17.98 6.44 9.10
N GLY A 69 -18.66 5.35 9.46
CA GLY A 69 -18.22 3.99 9.14
C GLY A 69 -18.06 3.74 7.64
N LEU A 70 -19.05 4.14 6.84
CA LEU A 70 -19.03 3.97 5.38
C LEU A 70 -17.93 4.82 4.72
N LEU A 71 -17.83 6.10 5.07
CA LEU A 71 -16.85 7.01 4.48
C LEU A 71 -15.41 6.61 4.89
N THR A 72 -15.21 6.23 6.15
CA THR A 72 -13.91 5.75 6.63
C THR A 72 -13.54 4.43 5.96
N GLY A 73 -14.47 3.48 5.82
CA GLY A 73 -14.24 2.22 5.11
C GLY A 73 -13.85 2.44 3.64
N LEU A 74 -14.59 3.32 2.94
CA LEU A 74 -14.28 3.65 1.54
C LEU A 74 -12.94 4.36 1.38
N ALA A 75 -12.61 5.29 2.29
CA ALA A 75 -11.32 5.98 2.30
C ALA A 75 -10.17 5.01 2.55
N MET A 76 -10.35 4.05 3.47
CA MET A 76 -9.36 3.01 3.76
C MET A 76 -9.15 2.07 2.57
N LEU A 77 -10.22 1.66 1.89
CA LEU A 77 -10.13 0.85 0.68
C LEU A 77 -9.36 1.59 -0.43
N SER A 78 -9.70 2.86 -0.65
CA SER A 78 -9.00 3.71 -1.61
C SER A 78 -7.52 3.88 -1.27
N ALA A 79 -7.20 4.06 0.02
CA ALA A 79 -5.81 4.15 0.49
C ALA A 79 -5.03 2.85 0.26
N LEU A 80 -5.63 1.70 0.56
CA LEU A 80 -5.01 0.38 0.31
C LEU A 80 -4.71 0.19 -1.18
N LEU A 81 -5.66 0.50 -2.05
CA LEU A 81 -5.47 0.42 -3.50
C LEU A 81 -4.38 1.39 -3.97
N GLY A 82 -4.34 2.61 -3.45
CA GLY A 82 -3.28 3.56 -3.72
C GLY A 82 -1.89 3.03 -3.32
N SER A 83 -1.76 2.49 -2.11
CA SER A 83 -0.47 1.99 -1.61
C SER A 83 -0.01 0.69 -2.28
N LEU A 84 -0.91 -0.19 -2.74
CA LEU A 84 -0.55 -1.45 -3.37
C LEU A 84 -0.52 -1.42 -4.90
N LEU A 85 -1.30 -0.57 -5.57
CA LEU A 85 -1.31 -0.51 -7.03
C LEU A 85 -0.57 0.72 -7.53
N LEU A 86 -0.98 1.91 -7.08
CA LEU A 86 -0.46 3.17 -7.62
C LEU A 86 0.99 3.42 -7.22
N LEU A 87 1.31 3.24 -5.93
CA LEU A 87 2.64 3.48 -5.38
C LEU A 87 3.75 2.63 -6.02
N PRO A 88 3.64 1.28 -6.11
CA PRO A 88 4.68 0.49 -6.77
C PRO A 88 4.78 0.79 -8.27
N ARG A 89 3.68 1.05 -8.95
CA ARG A 89 3.69 1.45 -10.36
C ARG A 89 4.47 2.75 -10.56
N LEU A 90 4.27 3.72 -9.66
CA LEU A 90 4.97 5.00 -9.69
C LEU A 90 6.47 4.83 -9.40
N LEU A 91 6.84 3.98 -8.42
CA LEU A 91 8.23 3.67 -8.12
C LEU A 91 8.98 3.02 -9.29
N VAL A 92 8.32 2.10 -10.01
CA VAL A 92 8.87 1.42 -11.20
C VAL A 92 9.02 2.40 -12.36
N TRP A 93 8.09 3.34 -12.52
CA TRP A 93 8.12 4.32 -13.61
C TRP A 93 9.14 5.44 -13.39
N LEU A 94 9.18 6.02 -12.18
CA LEU A 94 10.10 7.11 -11.84
C LEU A 94 11.55 6.65 -11.65
N LYS A 95 11.77 5.37 -11.34
CA LYS A 95 13.08 4.79 -11.01
C LYS A 95 13.95 5.70 -10.10
N PRO A 96 13.45 6.14 -8.93
CA PRO A 96 14.11 7.16 -8.12
C PRO A 96 15.37 6.67 -7.37
N LEU A 97 15.66 5.37 -7.41
CA LEU A 97 16.76 4.73 -6.67
C LEU A 97 17.99 4.42 -7.55
N GLY A 98 18.01 4.94 -8.78
CA GLY A 98 19.12 4.78 -9.72
C GLY A 98 18.90 3.67 -10.76
N PRO A 99 19.92 3.43 -11.62
CA PRO A 99 19.84 2.48 -12.72
C PRO A 99 19.71 1.04 -12.23
N GLU A 100 18.92 0.25 -12.95
CA GLU A 100 18.85 -1.20 -12.75
C GLU A 100 20.15 -1.85 -13.21
N ARG A 101 20.49 -3.02 -12.64
CA ARG A 101 21.47 -3.88 -13.30
C ARG A 101 20.81 -4.34 -14.59
N GLU A 102 21.37 -3.94 -15.73
CA GLU A 102 21.10 -4.55 -17.03
C GLU A 102 21.30 -6.06 -16.84
N SER A 103 20.21 -6.82 -16.71
CA SER A 103 20.29 -8.26 -16.91
C SER A 103 20.64 -8.41 -18.37
N ALA A 104 21.85 -8.88 -18.63
CA ALA A 104 22.25 -9.41 -19.93
C ALA A 104 21.11 -10.26 -20.49
N VAL A 105 20.33 -9.68 -21.39
CA VAL A 105 19.53 -10.39 -22.36
C VAL A 105 20.23 -10.07 -23.68
N SER A 106 21.41 -10.66 -23.81
CA SER A 106 21.90 -11.18 -25.08
C SER A 106 20.87 -12.19 -25.59
N GLU A 107 20.43 -11.97 -26.83
CA GLU A 107 19.77 -12.90 -27.77
C GLU A 107 18.51 -13.65 -27.33
#